data_AF-A0A1J4K5V9-F1
#
_entry.id   AF-A0A1J4K5V9-F1
#
_cell.length_a   1.000
_cell.length_b   1.000
_cell.length_c   1.000
_cell.angle_alpha   90.00
_cell.angle_beta   90.00
_cell.angle_gamma   90.00
#
_symmetry.space_group_name_H-M   'P 1'
#
loop_
_entity.id
_entity.type
_entity.pdbx_description
1 polymer ?
#
loop_
_entity_poly.entity_id
_entity_poly.type
_entity_poly.pdbx_seq_one_letter_code
_entity_poly.pdbx_strand_id
1 'polypeptide(L)'
;MTQTLNQLTNQVDLLIKEGNKSVSEIYNELVRPFCRNGGDFNEFVTPLEILQQFPAGIVKIRRYFLQILLLFDIYSIENCPDPLSNPKIDQILFLFRSIAPLAIAISNEILPAMFEELNAVHGEKYSGTIYQIMNSLGLIEKDPGFVEQENVQRRVHYEDGKAVKTGLEIQPNKTLLNNHPIFQGESGSNRKKPKHGPDSQAKPLFHV
;
A
#
# COMPACT_ATOMS: atom_id res chain seq x y z
N MET A 1 -16.88 35.34 10.64
CA MET A 1 -18.05 34.48 10.38
C MET A 1 -17.58 33.05 10.49
N THR A 2 -18.11 32.26 11.42
CA THR A 2 -17.79 30.83 11.56
C THR A 2 -18.56 30.07 10.48
N GLN A 3 -17.88 29.54 9.47
CA GLN A 3 -18.49 28.58 8.55
C GLN A 3 -18.91 27.35 9.35
N THR A 4 -20.08 26.77 9.05
CA THR A 4 -20.47 25.50 9.68
C THR A 4 -19.66 24.36 9.07
N LEU A 5 -19.40 23.30 9.85
CA LEU A 5 -18.66 22.11 9.37
C LEU A 5 -19.23 21.59 8.03
N ASN A 6 -20.55 21.49 7.92
CA ASN A 6 -21.20 21.04 6.68
C ASN A 6 -20.92 21.95 5.49
N GLN A 7 -20.88 23.28 5.69
CA GLN A 7 -20.53 24.21 4.62
C GLN A 7 -19.08 24.03 4.18
N LEU A 8 -18.18 23.83 5.14
CA LEU A 8 -16.76 23.64 4.89
C LEU A 8 -16.49 22.33 4.14
N THR A 9 -17.09 21.22 4.57
CA THR A 9 -16.97 19.92 3.89
C THR A 9 -17.51 20.00 2.46
N ASN A 10 -18.66 20.65 2.25
CA ASN A 10 -19.19 20.86 0.90
C ASN A 10 -18.27 21.72 0.02
N GLN A 11 -17.60 22.72 0.61
CA GLN A 11 -16.66 23.57 -0.10
C GLN A 11 -15.38 22.80 -0.50
N VAL A 12 -14.83 22.00 0.42
CA VAL A 12 -13.70 21.11 0.12
C VAL A 12 -14.08 20.14 -1.00
N ASP A 13 -15.25 19.52 -0.91
CA ASP A 13 -15.79 18.60 -1.91
C ASP A 13 -15.89 19.21 -3.31
N LEU A 14 -16.35 20.47 -3.38
CA LEU A 14 -16.44 21.22 -4.63
C LEU A 14 -15.06 21.46 -5.23
N LEU A 15 -14.10 22.00 -4.45
CA LEU A 15 -12.75 22.33 -4.92
C LEU A 15 -11.94 21.07 -5.32
N ILE A 16 -12.18 19.95 -4.65
CA ILE A 16 -11.59 18.66 -5.05
C ILE A 16 -12.09 18.25 -6.44
N LYS A 17 -13.37 18.48 -6.76
CA LYS A 17 -13.97 18.16 -8.07
C LYS A 17 -13.54 19.14 -9.17
N GLU A 18 -13.45 20.43 -8.86
CA GLU A 18 -13.08 21.47 -9.84
C GLU A 18 -11.64 21.34 -10.33
N GLY A 19 -10.72 20.91 -9.46
CA GLY A 19 -9.32 20.66 -9.86
C GLY A 19 -8.49 21.91 -10.14
N ASN A 20 -9.01 23.10 -9.84
CA ASN A 20 -8.36 24.40 -10.03
C ASN A 20 -7.30 24.73 -8.97
N LYS A 21 -7.37 24.11 -7.80
CA LYS A 21 -6.39 24.23 -6.70
C LYS A 21 -5.67 22.92 -6.43
N SER A 22 -4.47 22.96 -5.88
CA SER A 22 -3.81 21.76 -5.38
C SER A 22 -4.53 21.22 -4.13
N VAL A 23 -4.24 19.98 -3.73
CA VAL A 23 -4.90 19.39 -2.55
C VAL A 23 -4.32 20.00 -1.28
N SER A 24 -3.01 20.27 -1.25
CA SER A 24 -2.35 20.97 -0.15
C SER A 24 -2.86 22.41 0.03
N GLU A 25 -3.18 23.13 -1.05
CA GLU A 25 -3.80 24.45 -0.98
C GLU A 25 -5.18 24.39 -0.32
N ILE A 26 -6.06 23.50 -0.79
CA ILE A 26 -7.39 23.29 -0.21
C ILE A 26 -7.26 22.94 1.28
N TYR A 27 -6.33 22.05 1.61
CA TYR A 27 -6.06 21.61 2.97
C TYR A 27 -5.59 22.74 3.89
N ASN A 28 -4.62 23.55 3.45
CA ASN A 28 -4.06 24.64 4.25
C ASN A 28 -5.00 25.86 4.36
N GLU A 29 -5.84 26.12 3.36
CA GLU A 29 -6.78 27.25 3.38
C GLU A 29 -8.06 26.95 4.16
N LEU A 30 -8.56 25.71 4.11
CA LEU A 30 -9.88 25.37 4.64
C LEU A 30 -9.80 24.48 5.88
N VAL A 31 -9.11 23.35 5.78
CA VAL A 31 -9.13 22.31 6.83
C VAL A 31 -8.28 22.71 8.02
N ARG A 32 -6.99 23.02 7.82
CA ARG A 32 -6.08 23.38 8.92
C ARG A 32 -6.56 24.58 9.73
N PRO A 33 -7.05 25.69 9.13
CA PRO A 33 -7.55 26.82 9.90
C PRO A 33 -8.78 26.47 10.74
N PHE A 34 -9.67 25.61 10.24
CA PHE A 34 -10.79 25.11 11.02
C PHE A 34 -10.33 24.30 12.24
N CYS A 35 -9.39 23.36 12.05
CA CYS A 35 -8.86 22.56 13.16
C CYS A 35 -8.07 23.40 14.17
N ARG A 36 -7.34 24.43 13.72
CA ARG A 36 -6.68 25.41 14.61
C ARG A 36 -7.65 26.19 15.49
N ASN A 37 -8.91 26.33 15.06
CA ASN A 37 -9.98 26.98 15.82
C ASN A 37 -10.78 26.00 16.69
N GLY A 38 -10.24 24.81 16.97
CA GLY A 38 -10.85 23.81 17.85
C GLY A 38 -11.70 22.75 17.12
N GLY A 39 -11.70 22.73 15.80
CA GLY A 39 -12.25 21.62 15.01
C GLY A 39 -11.38 20.36 15.06
N ASP A 40 -11.92 19.23 14.62
CA ASP A 40 -11.21 17.94 14.58
C ASP A 40 -10.93 17.50 13.14
N PHE A 41 -9.70 17.07 12.87
CA PHE A 41 -9.30 16.52 11.56
C PHE A 41 -10.10 15.25 11.21
N ASN A 42 -10.53 14.47 12.20
CA ASN A 42 -11.35 13.28 11.98
C ASN A 42 -12.69 13.60 11.29
N GLU A 43 -13.19 14.83 11.39
CA GLU A 43 -14.43 15.26 10.72
C GLU A 43 -14.30 15.30 9.18
N PHE A 44 -13.07 15.35 8.66
CA PHE A 44 -12.76 15.33 7.22
C PHE A 44 -12.30 13.95 6.73
N VAL A 45 -12.09 13.00 7.65
CA VAL A 45 -11.68 11.64 7.30
C VAL A 45 -12.84 10.93 6.65
N THR A 46 -12.61 10.41 5.45
CA THR A 46 -13.58 9.62 4.70
C THR A 46 -13.28 8.14 4.92
N PRO A 47 -14.26 7.34 5.38
CA PRO A 47 -14.11 5.90 5.47
C PRO A 47 -13.64 5.27 4.17
N LEU A 48 -12.79 4.25 4.26
CA LEU A 48 -12.17 3.63 3.10
C LEU A 48 -13.21 3.03 2.14
N GLU A 49 -14.30 2.49 2.68
CA GLU A 49 -15.39 1.90 1.91
C GLU A 49 -16.06 2.94 0.99
N ILE A 50 -16.10 4.20 1.43
CA ILE A 50 -16.65 5.31 0.66
C ILE A 50 -15.61 5.78 -0.36
N LEU A 51 -14.33 5.88 0.03
CA LEU A 51 -13.24 6.24 -0.89
C LEU A 51 -13.16 5.30 -2.10
N GLN A 52 -13.38 4.00 -1.89
CA GLN A 52 -13.33 3.00 -2.94
C GLN A 52 -14.44 3.17 -3.99
N GLN A 53 -15.60 3.73 -3.61
CA GLN A 53 -16.75 3.95 -4.48
C GLN A 53 -16.57 5.11 -5.47
N PHE A 54 -15.61 6.01 -5.23
CA PHE A 54 -15.34 7.08 -6.18
C PHE A 54 -14.87 6.51 -7.53
N PRO A 55 -15.34 7.09 -8.66
CA PRO A 55 -14.94 6.66 -9.99
C PRO A 55 -13.44 6.83 -10.19
N ALA A 56 -12.83 5.94 -10.97
CA ALA A 56 -11.43 6.07 -11.33
C ALA A 56 -11.21 7.38 -12.10
N GLY A 57 -10.27 8.20 -11.62
CA GLY A 57 -9.94 9.48 -12.22
C GLY A 57 -9.24 10.41 -11.22
N ILE A 58 -8.95 11.63 -11.67
CA ILE A 58 -8.20 12.61 -10.88
C ILE A 58 -8.88 12.97 -9.55
N VAL A 59 -10.22 12.98 -9.51
CA VAL A 59 -10.98 13.25 -8.29
C VAL A 59 -10.69 12.20 -7.21
N LYS A 60 -10.60 10.92 -7.58
CA LYS A 60 -10.26 9.83 -6.65
C LYS A 60 -8.85 10.00 -6.10
N ILE A 61 -7.88 10.29 -6.95
CA ILE A 61 -6.49 10.56 -6.53
C ILE A 61 -6.47 11.70 -5.50
N ARG A 62 -7.11 12.83 -5.83
CA ARG A 62 -7.16 14.02 -4.97
C ARG A 62 -7.82 13.73 -3.62
N ARG A 63 -8.88 12.91 -3.59
CA ARG A 63 -9.54 12.47 -2.36
C ARG A 63 -8.61 11.64 -1.48
N TYR A 64 -7.98 10.62 -2.04
CA TYR A 64 -7.02 9.80 -1.28
C TYR A 64 -5.84 10.64 -0.79
N PHE A 65 -5.37 11.59 -1.59
CA PHE A 65 -4.28 12.46 -1.16
C PHE A 65 -4.68 13.36 0.01
N LEU A 66 -5.90 13.89 0.01
CA LEU A 66 -6.42 14.64 1.17
C LEU A 66 -6.43 13.77 2.43
N GLN A 67 -6.82 12.49 2.33
CA GLN A 67 -6.80 11.55 3.46
C GLN A 67 -5.38 11.31 3.98
N ILE A 68 -4.39 11.23 3.08
CA ILE A 68 -2.98 11.13 3.47
C ILE A 68 -2.58 12.35 4.31
N LEU A 69 -2.82 13.58 3.83
CA LEU A 69 -2.50 14.80 4.59
C LEU A 69 -3.19 14.84 5.96
N LEU A 70 -4.47 14.46 6.01
CA LEU A 70 -5.22 14.37 7.27
C LEU A 70 -4.57 13.41 8.26
N LEU A 71 -4.15 12.22 7.82
CA LEU A 71 -3.53 11.23 8.69
C LEU A 71 -2.21 11.72 9.29
N PHE A 72 -1.39 12.44 8.54
CA PHE A 72 -0.16 13.01 9.08
C PHE A 72 -0.43 14.00 10.22
N ASP A 73 -1.45 14.84 10.12
CA ASP A 73 -1.81 15.76 11.21
C ASP A 73 -2.54 15.06 12.37
N ILE A 74 -3.32 14.02 12.13
CA ILE A 74 -3.88 13.18 13.20
C ILE A 74 -2.73 12.52 14.00
N TYR A 75 -1.77 11.91 13.32
CA TYR A 75 -0.61 11.31 13.98
C TYR A 75 0.28 12.35 14.67
N SER A 76 0.34 13.56 14.11
CA SER A 76 1.01 14.71 14.71
C SER A 76 0.41 15.05 16.08
N ILE A 77 -0.93 15.10 16.17
CA ILE A 77 -1.69 15.36 17.41
C ILE A 77 -1.54 14.21 18.41
N GLU A 78 -1.51 12.97 17.93
CA GLU A 78 -1.26 11.79 18.75
C GLU A 78 0.19 11.67 19.26
N ASN A 79 1.06 12.65 18.96
CA ASN A 79 2.47 12.67 19.33
C ASN A 79 3.25 11.46 18.81
N CYS A 80 2.93 11.02 17.59
CA CYS A 80 3.65 9.92 16.96
C CYS A 80 5.06 10.37 16.55
N PRO A 81 6.10 9.56 16.85
CA PRO A 81 7.45 9.87 16.44
C PRO A 81 7.63 9.78 14.92
N ASP A 82 8.70 10.37 14.43
CA ASP A 82 9.23 10.15 13.08
C ASP A 82 10.47 9.25 13.16
N PRO A 83 10.57 8.14 12.40
CA PRO A 83 9.53 7.60 11.52
C PRO A 83 8.32 7.03 12.28
N LEU A 84 7.16 7.05 11.62
CA LEU A 84 5.94 6.42 12.12
C LEU A 84 6.13 4.91 12.33
N SER A 85 5.30 4.32 13.19
CA SER A 85 5.29 2.87 13.39
C SER A 85 4.71 2.12 12.19
N ASN A 86 5.10 0.85 12.02
CA ASN A 86 4.68 0.03 10.89
C ASN A 86 3.15 0.06 10.62
N PRO A 87 2.25 -0.09 11.61
CA PRO A 87 0.81 -0.05 11.33
C PRO A 87 0.33 1.27 10.70
N LYS A 88 0.92 2.40 11.12
CA LYS A 88 0.57 3.74 10.61
C LYS A 88 1.15 3.99 9.23
N ILE A 89 2.39 3.54 9.01
CA ILE A 89 3.01 3.55 7.69
C ILE A 89 2.23 2.67 6.71
N ASP A 90 1.84 1.46 7.12
CA ASP A 90 1.08 0.54 6.29
C ASP A 90 -0.26 1.13 5.86
N GLN A 91 -0.92 1.88 6.76
CA GLN A 91 -2.15 2.61 6.42
C GLN A 91 -1.90 3.69 5.34
N ILE A 92 -0.85 4.51 5.49
CA ILE A 92 -0.51 5.53 4.49
C ILE A 92 -0.08 4.88 3.16
N LEU A 93 0.74 3.83 3.21
CA LEU A 93 1.19 3.08 2.05
C LEU A 93 0.02 2.45 1.31
N PHE A 94 -0.97 1.91 2.03
CA PHE A 94 -2.18 1.38 1.42
C PHE A 94 -2.92 2.45 0.61
N LEU A 95 -3.05 3.68 1.14
CA LEU A 95 -3.67 4.78 0.41
C LEU A 95 -2.87 5.12 -0.86
N PHE A 96 -1.55 5.28 -0.76
CA PHE A 96 -0.71 5.53 -1.94
C PHE A 96 -0.81 4.41 -2.97
N ARG A 97 -0.70 3.14 -2.56
CA ARG A 97 -0.80 1.98 -3.46
C ARG A 97 -2.16 1.88 -4.15
N SER A 98 -3.22 2.35 -3.50
CA SER A 98 -4.57 2.37 -4.07
C SER A 98 -4.73 3.37 -5.23
N ILE A 99 -3.89 4.41 -5.29
CA ILE A 99 -3.98 5.47 -6.32
C ILE A 99 -2.75 5.58 -7.22
N ALA A 100 -1.60 5.01 -6.86
CA ALA A 100 -0.37 5.11 -7.65
C ALA A 100 -0.53 4.56 -9.08
N PRO A 101 -1.15 3.38 -9.32
CA PRO A 101 -1.37 2.91 -10.69
C PRO A 101 -2.26 3.85 -11.49
N LEU A 102 -3.27 4.43 -10.83
CA LEU A 102 -4.18 5.38 -11.46
C LEU A 102 -3.49 6.71 -11.77
N ALA A 103 -2.64 7.20 -10.87
CA ALA A 103 -1.84 8.40 -11.09
C ALA A 103 -0.95 8.24 -12.32
N ILE A 104 -0.17 7.16 -12.39
CA ILE A 104 0.71 6.84 -13.52
C ILE A 104 -0.09 6.72 -14.83
N ALA A 105 -1.26 6.07 -14.80
CA ALA A 105 -2.11 5.93 -15.98
C ALA A 105 -2.64 7.27 -16.52
N ILE A 106 -2.78 8.28 -15.67
CA ILE A 106 -3.22 9.62 -16.07
C ILE A 106 -2.02 10.49 -16.48
N SER A 107 -0.98 10.53 -15.64
CA SER A 107 0.26 11.26 -15.90
C SER A 107 1.36 10.85 -14.91
N ASN A 108 2.58 10.67 -15.42
CA ASN A 108 3.76 10.35 -14.60
C ASN A 108 4.13 11.47 -13.60
N GLU A 109 3.62 12.69 -13.80
CA GLU A 109 3.91 13.85 -12.95
C GLU A 109 3.04 13.91 -11.68
N ILE A 110 1.92 13.18 -11.64
CA ILE A 110 0.97 13.29 -10.52
C ILE A 110 1.58 12.78 -9.21
N LEU A 111 2.25 11.63 -9.25
CA LEU A 111 2.80 11.02 -8.04
C LEU A 111 4.00 11.82 -7.48
N PRO A 112 4.97 12.28 -8.30
CA PRO A 112 5.98 13.24 -7.85
C PRO A 112 5.40 14.51 -7.24
N ALA A 113 4.44 15.16 -7.93
CA ALA A 113 3.80 16.38 -7.44
C ALA A 113 3.11 16.17 -6.08
N MET A 114 2.47 15.01 -5.87
CA MET A 114 1.90 14.65 -4.58
C MET A 114 2.95 14.55 -3.47
N PHE A 115 4.14 14.02 -3.74
CA PHE A 115 5.22 13.96 -2.76
C PHE A 115 5.83 15.33 -2.48
N GLU A 116 5.96 16.18 -3.50
CA GLU A 116 6.37 17.58 -3.32
C GLU A 116 5.38 18.33 -2.40
N GLU A 117 4.08 18.20 -2.68
CA GLU A 117 3.02 18.78 -1.83
C GLU A 117 3.06 18.20 -0.41
N LEU A 118 3.21 16.88 -0.25
CA LEU A 118 3.28 16.24 1.06
C LEU A 118 4.48 16.75 1.87
N ASN A 119 5.64 16.84 1.22
CA ASN A 119 6.86 17.34 1.83
C ASN A 119 6.75 18.83 2.19
N ALA A 120 6.10 19.64 1.36
CA ALA A 120 5.84 21.04 1.69
C ALA A 120 4.95 21.22 2.93
N VAL A 121 4.00 20.30 3.18
CA VAL A 121 3.04 20.41 4.28
C VAL A 121 3.54 19.76 5.58
N HIS A 122 4.26 18.65 5.49
CA HIS A 122 4.65 17.82 6.64
C HIS A 122 6.14 17.44 6.69
N GLY A 123 6.94 17.85 5.72
CA GLY A 123 8.35 17.45 5.59
C GLY A 123 9.21 17.81 6.81
N GLU A 124 8.94 18.95 7.45
CA GLU A 124 9.67 19.36 8.66
C GLU A 124 9.51 18.35 9.81
N LYS A 125 8.30 17.79 9.98
CA LYS A 125 7.99 16.89 11.10
C LYS A 125 8.18 15.42 10.76
N TYR A 126 7.91 15.02 9.52
CA TYR A 126 7.82 13.62 9.12
C TYR A 126 8.71 13.25 7.93
N SER A 127 9.89 13.88 7.82
CA SER A 127 10.84 13.61 6.75
C SER A 127 11.23 12.13 6.63
N GLY A 128 11.47 11.44 7.75
CA GLY A 128 11.86 10.03 7.77
C GLY A 128 10.74 9.11 7.29
N THR A 129 9.51 9.39 7.71
CA THR A 129 8.30 8.69 7.25
C THR A 129 8.08 8.88 5.74
N ILE A 130 8.20 10.12 5.24
CA ILE A 130 8.03 10.41 3.81
C ILE A 130 9.10 9.66 3.00
N TYR A 131 10.35 9.68 3.44
CA TYR A 131 11.44 8.92 2.83
C TYR A 131 11.14 7.41 2.79
N GLN A 132 10.68 6.83 3.90
CA GLN A 132 10.32 5.41 3.96
C GLN A 132 9.17 5.06 3.00
N ILE A 133 8.17 5.94 2.86
CA ILE A 133 7.07 5.75 1.91
C ILE A 133 7.61 5.77 0.48
N MET A 134 8.42 6.77 0.11
CA MET A 134 8.98 6.90 -1.23
C MET A 134 9.88 5.72 -1.59
N ASN A 135 10.75 5.26 -0.67
CA ASN A 135 11.57 4.06 -0.83
C ASN A 135 10.70 2.80 -1.02
N SER A 136 9.63 2.65 -0.21
CA SER A 136 8.70 1.51 -0.30
C SER A 136 7.89 1.47 -1.59
N LEU A 137 7.72 2.62 -2.26
CA LEU A 137 7.07 2.73 -3.56
C LEU A 137 8.08 2.63 -4.73
N GLY A 138 9.37 2.48 -4.44
CA GLY A 138 10.43 2.42 -5.46
C GLY A 138 10.66 3.74 -6.19
N LEU A 139 10.34 4.87 -5.56
CA LEU A 139 10.48 6.22 -6.13
C LEU A 139 11.84 6.86 -5.85
N ILE A 140 12.63 6.25 -4.98
CA ILE A 140 14.00 6.64 -4.70
C ILE A 140 14.91 5.60 -5.31
N GLU A 141 15.85 6.02 -6.15
CA GLU A 141 16.94 5.15 -6.58
C GLU A 141 17.77 4.81 -5.34
N LYS A 142 17.79 3.54 -4.95
CA LYS A 142 18.73 3.09 -3.91
C LYS A 142 20.13 3.32 -4.48
N ASP A 143 20.82 4.32 -3.95
CA ASP A 143 22.25 4.46 -4.16
C ASP A 143 22.87 3.11 -3.76
N PRO A 144 23.60 2.41 -4.66
CA PRO A 144 24.07 1.04 -4.41
C PRO A 144 25.06 0.92 -3.22
N GLY A 145 25.38 2.03 -2.54
CA GLY A 145 26.21 2.09 -1.34
C GLY A 145 25.45 2.17 0.00
N PHE A 146 24.13 2.36 0.01
CA PHE A 146 23.36 2.38 1.27
C PHE A 146 22.86 0.99 1.65
N VAL A 147 23.62 0.32 2.51
CA VAL A 147 23.18 -0.88 3.22
C VAL A 147 22.15 -0.43 4.24
N GLU A 148 20.87 -0.69 3.96
CA GLU A 148 19.86 -0.80 5.03
C GLU A 148 20.47 -1.76 6.06
N GLN A 149 20.62 -1.33 7.32
CA GLN A 149 20.90 -2.26 8.41
C GLN A 149 19.67 -3.16 8.55
N GLU A 150 19.58 -4.15 7.67
CA GLU A 150 18.76 -5.32 7.87
C GLU A 150 19.20 -5.88 9.23
N ASN A 151 18.24 -5.98 10.13
CA ASN A 151 18.37 -6.79 11.31
C ASN A 151 18.52 -8.22 10.80
N VAL A 152 19.76 -8.65 10.52
CA VAL A 152 20.08 -9.98 10.01
C VAL A 152 19.74 -10.97 11.12
N GLN A 153 18.48 -11.41 11.18
CA GLN A 153 18.17 -12.73 11.66
C GLN A 153 18.85 -13.69 10.69
N ARG A 154 20.10 -14.05 11.03
CA ARG A 154 20.87 -15.07 10.33
C ARG A 154 19.98 -16.30 10.23
N ARG A 155 19.55 -16.65 9.01
CA ARG A 155 19.05 -17.99 8.73
C ARG A 155 20.15 -18.96 9.17
N VAL A 156 19.87 -19.72 10.23
CA VAL A 156 20.70 -20.87 10.60
C VAL A 156 20.53 -21.88 9.47
N HIS A 157 21.53 -21.98 8.61
CA HIS A 157 21.66 -23.10 7.68
C HIS A 157 22.03 -24.32 8.53
N TYR A 158 21.15 -25.31 8.60
CA TYR A 158 21.55 -26.63 9.06
C TYR A 158 22.33 -27.28 7.92
N GLU A 159 23.59 -27.62 8.15
CA GLU A 159 24.33 -28.48 7.23
C GLU A 159 23.69 -29.87 7.24
N ASP A 160 23.21 -30.31 6.08
CA ASP A 160 22.78 -31.67 5.87
C ASP A 160 23.97 -32.62 6.03
N GLY A 161 23.82 -33.56 6.97
CA GLY A 161 24.58 -34.80 6.96
C GLY A 161 25.87 -34.80 7.77
N LYS A 162 25.74 -34.88 9.10
CA LYS A 162 26.59 -35.73 9.95
C LYS A 162 25.83 -36.12 11.21
N ALA A 163 25.59 -37.42 11.36
CA ALA A 163 24.94 -38.00 12.52
C ALA A 163 25.70 -37.64 13.81
N VAL A 164 25.12 -36.77 14.63
CA VAL A 164 25.54 -36.59 16.02
C VAL A 164 24.57 -37.38 16.90
N LYS A 165 25.01 -38.57 17.31
CA LYS A 165 24.46 -39.28 18.47
C LYS A 165 24.77 -38.43 19.70
N THR A 166 23.77 -37.80 20.31
CA THR A 166 23.75 -37.47 21.75
C THR A 166 22.31 -37.17 22.15
N GLY A 167 21.95 -37.63 23.35
CA GLY A 167 20.59 -38.01 23.73
C GLY A 167 19.56 -36.89 23.69
N LEU A 168 18.49 -37.15 22.93
CA LEU A 168 17.19 -36.51 23.12
C LEU A 168 16.35 -37.48 23.96
N GLU A 169 16.19 -37.12 25.23
CA GLU A 169 15.20 -37.70 26.11
C GLU A 169 13.81 -37.31 25.55
N ILE A 170 13.12 -38.31 25.02
CA ILE A 170 11.79 -38.18 24.41
C ILE A 170 10.78 -38.01 25.54
N GLN A 171 10.15 -36.84 25.66
CA GLN A 171 8.82 -36.77 26.25
C GLN A 171 7.77 -37.00 25.14
N PRO A 172 7.02 -38.11 25.18
CA PRO A 172 5.99 -38.39 24.20
C PRO A 172 4.71 -37.69 24.65
N ASN A 173 4.28 -36.68 23.88
CA ASN A 173 2.88 -36.45 23.51
C ASN A 173 2.72 -35.00 23.04
N LYS A 174 2.79 -34.83 21.72
CA LYS A 174 1.91 -33.97 20.91
C LYS A 174 2.34 -34.10 19.45
N THR A 175 2.02 -35.25 18.86
CA THR A 175 1.96 -35.42 17.42
C THR A 175 0.80 -34.58 16.86
N LEU A 176 1.17 -33.58 16.07
CA LEU A 176 0.74 -33.31 14.70
C LEU A 176 -0.72 -33.58 14.31
N LEU A 177 -1.30 -32.53 13.71
CA LEU A 177 -2.39 -32.51 12.75
C LEU A 177 -3.69 -33.20 13.20
N ASN A 178 -4.69 -32.39 13.53
CA ASN A 178 -6.07 -32.76 13.27
C ASN A 178 -6.95 -31.55 12.97
N ASN A 179 -7.68 -31.69 11.85
CA ASN A 179 -9.00 -31.15 11.54
C ASN A 179 -9.12 -29.74 10.94
N HIS A 180 -9.32 -29.69 9.61
CA HIS A 180 -10.61 -29.45 8.95
C HIS A 180 -10.45 -29.53 7.41
N PRO A 181 -11.53 -29.71 6.61
CA PRO A 181 -12.61 -30.67 6.70
C PRO A 181 -12.68 -31.59 5.46
N ILE A 182 -13.42 -32.67 5.64
CA ILE A 182 -13.78 -33.71 4.67
C ILE A 182 -14.65 -33.11 3.54
N PHE A 183 -14.22 -33.25 2.30
CA PHE A 183 -15.13 -33.41 1.15
C PHE A 183 -15.00 -34.84 0.66
N GLN A 184 -15.98 -35.66 1.03
CA GLN A 184 -16.31 -36.91 0.34
C GLN A 184 -17.03 -36.54 -0.96
N GLY A 185 -16.53 -37.05 -2.08
CA GLY A 185 -17.15 -36.98 -3.38
C GLY A 185 -16.44 -37.96 -4.29
N GLU A 186 -17.12 -39.04 -4.63
CA GLU A 186 -16.61 -40.27 -5.23
C GLU A 186 -15.86 -40.06 -6.55
N SER A 187 -14.75 -40.77 -6.73
CA SER A 187 -14.12 -40.94 -8.05
C SER A 187 -13.32 -42.24 -8.10
N GLY A 188 -14.03 -43.35 -8.32
CA GLY A 188 -13.46 -44.45 -9.08
C GLY A 188 -13.56 -44.12 -10.56
N SER A 189 -12.44 -43.91 -11.25
CA SER A 189 -12.35 -44.14 -12.70
C SER A 189 -10.91 -44.14 -13.19
N ASN A 190 -10.66 -45.09 -14.09
CA ASN A 190 -9.39 -45.52 -14.65
C ASN A 190 -8.53 -44.40 -15.26
N ARG A 191 -7.22 -44.49 -14.98
CA ARG A 191 -6.15 -43.82 -15.73
C ARG A 191 -6.18 -44.22 -17.22
N LYS A 192 -6.27 -43.24 -18.12
CA LYS A 192 -5.77 -43.34 -19.51
C LYS A 192 -4.93 -42.11 -19.85
N LYS A 193 -3.68 -42.35 -20.26
CA LYS A 193 -2.76 -41.35 -20.82
C LYS A 193 -3.18 -41.00 -22.25
N PRO A 194 -3.11 -39.73 -22.69
CA PRO A 194 -3.11 -39.38 -24.11
C PRO A 194 -1.74 -39.70 -24.73
N LYS A 195 -1.74 -40.48 -25.82
CA LYS A 195 -0.65 -40.57 -26.81
C LYS A 195 -0.96 -39.57 -27.93
N HIS A 196 0.08 -39.03 -28.56
CA HIS A 196 0.12 -38.13 -29.74
C HIS A 196 0.40 -36.65 -29.44
N GLY A 197 1.66 -36.27 -29.65
CA GLY A 197 2.01 -34.97 -30.23
C GLY A 197 2.32 -35.17 -31.72
N PRO A 198 2.07 -34.18 -32.60
CA PRO A 198 2.43 -34.29 -34.01
C PRO A 198 3.85 -33.75 -34.25
N ASP A 199 4.81 -34.65 -34.45
CA ASP A 199 5.90 -34.44 -35.40
C ASP A 199 5.34 -34.70 -36.80
N SER A 200 5.44 -33.74 -37.71
CA SER A 200 5.34 -33.99 -39.16
C SER A 200 6.03 -32.87 -39.94
N GLN A 201 7.27 -33.14 -40.33
CA GLN A 201 7.91 -32.55 -41.50
C GLN A 201 7.16 -32.99 -42.78
N ALA A 202 6.87 -32.06 -43.69
CA ALA A 202 6.72 -32.37 -45.12
C ALA A 202 6.95 -31.12 -45.99
N LYS A 203 7.61 -31.35 -47.12
CA LYS A 203 8.36 -30.46 -48.05
C LYS A 203 7.50 -29.48 -48.90
N PRO A 204 8.14 -28.48 -49.56
CA PRO A 204 7.48 -27.60 -50.53
C PRO A 204 7.58 -28.15 -51.97
N LEU A 205 6.61 -27.80 -52.82
CA LEU A 205 6.73 -27.82 -54.29
C LEU A 205 5.73 -26.82 -54.91
N PHE A 206 6.26 -25.77 -55.55
CA PHE A 206 5.59 -24.94 -56.55
C PHE A 206 5.43 -25.75 -57.85
N HIS A 207 4.43 -25.53 -58.72
CA HIS A 207 4.40 -24.43 -59.69
C HIS A 207 3.03 -24.32 -60.42
N VAL A 208 2.75 -23.09 -60.86
CA VAL A 208 1.90 -22.71 -62.01
C VAL A 208 2.49 -23.25 -63.31
#